data_AF-A0A180FWV0-F1
#
_entry.id   AF-A0A180FWV0-F1
#
_cell.length_a   1.000
_cell.length_b   1.000
_cell.length_c   1.000
_cell.angle_alpha   90.00
_cell.angle_beta   90.00
_cell.angle_gamma   90.00
#
_symmetry.space_group_name_H-M   'P 1'
#
loop_
_entity.id
_entity.type
_entity.pdbx_description
1 polymer ?
#
loop_
_entity_poly.entity_id
_entity_poly.type
_entity_poly.pdbx_seq_one_letter_code
_entity_poly.pdbx_strand_id
1 'polypeptide(L)'
;MARLSGQLKYFINKKVSEDSAWQSVQVIFSGHDVPGEGEHKIMEYIRLSKAQEDYNPNNRHCVYGLDADLIMLGLLSRDPHFCLLREEVKFSAQKSSSKGLENQKFYLLHISLGRDYLDWEFAMFSTGRESARSTVV
;
A
#
# COMPACT_ATOMS: atom_id res chain seq x y z
N MET A 1 18.93 16.53 -3.34
CA MET A 1 18.48 15.26 -2.75
C MET A 1 19.59 14.44 -2.08
N ALA A 2 20.86 14.54 -2.51
CA ALA A 2 22.00 13.82 -1.88
C ALA A 2 22.14 14.05 -0.36
N ARG A 3 22.07 15.31 0.10
CA ARG A 3 22.13 15.64 1.54
C ARG A 3 21.00 14.99 2.34
N LEU A 4 19.76 15.02 1.83
CA LEU A 4 18.61 14.39 2.47
C LEU A 4 18.80 12.86 2.58
N SER A 5 19.23 12.22 1.48
CA SER A 5 19.53 10.78 1.47
C SER A 5 20.58 10.42 2.53
N GLY A 6 21.66 11.21 2.66
CA GLY A 6 22.68 11.01 3.70
C GLY A 6 22.12 11.14 5.12
N GLN A 7 21.26 12.13 5.38
CA GLN A 7 20.63 12.32 6.69
C GLN A 7 19.61 11.21 7.02
N LEU A 8 18.86 10.72 6.03
CA LEU A 8 17.94 9.59 6.22
C LEU A 8 18.69 8.30 6.53
N LYS A 9 19.79 8.01 5.82
CA LYS A 9 20.65 6.86 6.13
C LYS A 9 21.21 6.95 7.55
N TYR A 10 21.68 8.12 7.97
CA TYR A 10 22.12 8.35 9.35
C TYR A 10 20.98 8.10 10.35
N PHE A 11 19.79 8.64 10.12
CA PHE A 11 18.62 8.46 10.97
C PHE A 11 18.22 6.99 11.11
N ILE A 12 18.17 6.25 10.00
CA ILE A 12 17.84 4.81 9.99
C ILE A 12 18.88 4.05 10.82
N ASN A 13 20.17 4.27 10.58
CA ASN A 13 21.24 3.58 11.31
C ASN A 13 21.18 3.88 12.81
N LYS A 14 20.95 5.14 13.18
CA LYS A 14 20.74 5.55 14.57
C LYS A 14 19.54 4.84 15.19
N LYS A 15 18.40 4.79 14.49
CA LYS A 15 17.18 4.12 14.96
C LYS A 15 17.38 2.62 15.17
N VAL A 16 17.98 1.92 14.21
CA VAL A 16 18.28 0.49 14.36
C VAL A 16 19.23 0.24 15.54
N SER A 17 20.16 1.16 15.83
CA SER A 17 21.13 1.00 16.90
C SER A 17 20.54 1.27 18.29
N GLU A 18 19.69 2.29 18.42
CA GLU A 18 19.20 2.81 19.70
C GLU A 18 17.78 2.35 20.07
N ASP A 19 16.96 1.98 19.09
CA ASP A 19 15.53 1.70 19.26
C ASP A 19 15.25 0.21 19.03
N SER A 20 14.92 -0.51 20.11
CA SER A 20 14.63 -1.95 20.07
C SER A 20 13.51 -2.33 19.07
N ALA A 21 12.55 -1.43 18.80
CA ALA A 21 11.47 -1.70 17.85
C ALA A 21 11.96 -1.77 16.40
N TRP A 22 13.13 -1.21 16.09
CA TRP A 22 13.72 -1.21 14.75
C TRP A 22 14.70 -2.36 14.51
N GLN A 23 15.06 -3.12 15.56
CA GLN A 23 16.06 -4.19 15.49
C GLN A 23 15.50 -5.50 14.94
N SER A 24 14.20 -5.74 15.09
CA SER A 24 13.53 -6.97 14.64
C SER A 24 12.89 -6.86 13.26
N VAL A 25 13.16 -5.77 12.52
CA VAL A 25 12.56 -5.51 11.20
C VAL A 25 13.65 -5.31 10.15
N GLN A 26 13.39 -5.77 8.93
CA GLN A 26 14.25 -5.48 7.79
C GLN A 26 13.91 -4.09 7.23
N VAL A 27 14.85 -3.16 7.33
CA VAL A 27 14.68 -1.80 6.79
C VAL A 27 15.35 -1.72 5.42
N ILE A 28 14.57 -1.38 4.40
CA ILE A 28 15.05 -1.18 3.03
C ILE A 28 14.84 0.28 2.65
N PHE A 29 15.92 0.94 2.21
CA PHE A 29 15.89 2.33 1.78
C PHE A 29 16.25 2.44 0.30
N SER A 30 15.27 2.80 -0.54
CA SER A 30 15.47 3.08 -1.95
C SER A 30 15.38 4.59 -2.21
N GLY A 31 16.54 5.24 -2.30
CA GLY A 31 16.64 6.69 -2.45
C GLY A 31 16.44 7.21 -3.87
N HIS A 32 16.71 8.51 -4.04
CA HIS A 32 16.68 9.23 -5.32
C HIS A 32 17.74 8.79 -6.34
N ASP A 33 18.75 8.06 -5.89
CA ASP A 33 19.84 7.50 -6.68
C ASP A 33 19.39 6.28 -7.52
N VAL A 34 18.27 5.66 -7.14
CA VAL A 34 17.61 4.60 -7.92
C VAL A 34 16.57 5.25 -8.84
N PRO A 35 16.53 4.95 -10.15
CA PRO A 35 15.53 5.49 -11.06
C PRO A 35 14.12 4.96 -10.75
N GLY A 36 13.10 5.74 -11.11
CA GLY A 36 11.69 5.37 -10.93
C GLY A 36 10.99 6.10 -9.78
N GLU A 37 9.66 6.13 -9.86
CA GLU A 37 8.79 6.75 -8.86
C GLU A 37 8.60 5.86 -7.63
N GLY A 38 8.37 6.47 -6.47
CA GLY A 38 8.30 5.74 -5.20
C GLY A 38 7.26 4.63 -5.18
N GLU A 39 6.04 4.92 -5.65
CA GLU A 39 4.94 3.93 -5.69
C GLU A 39 5.26 2.75 -6.61
N HIS A 40 5.86 3.01 -7.78
CA HIS A 40 6.24 1.97 -8.72
C HIS A 40 7.36 1.09 -8.18
N LYS A 41 8.35 1.66 -7.46
CA LYS A 41 9.38 0.86 -6.79
C LYS A 41 8.81 -0.05 -5.70
N ILE A 42 7.82 0.44 -4.93
CA ILE A 42 7.14 -0.38 -3.92
C ILE A 42 6.40 -1.54 -4.60
N MET A 43 5.65 -1.25 -5.66
CA MET A 43 4.90 -2.29 -6.40
C MET A 43 5.84 -3.30 -7.08
N GLU A 44 6.97 -2.84 -7.61
CA GLU A 44 8.02 -3.71 -8.13
C GLU A 44 8.60 -4.62 -7.05
N TYR A 45 8.91 -4.08 -5.87
CA TYR A 45 9.41 -4.87 -4.74
C TYR A 45 8.40 -5.95 -4.30
N ILE A 46 7.11 -5.60 -4.19
CA ILE A 46 6.06 -6.56 -3.84
C ILE A 46 5.98 -7.66 -4.92
N ARG A 47 5.98 -7.29 -6.21
CA ARG A 47 5.91 -8.24 -7.32
C ARG A 47 7.11 -9.19 -7.36
N LEU A 48 8.32 -8.68 -7.14
CA LEU A 48 9.54 -9.49 -7.11
C LEU A 48 9.57 -10.42 -5.89
N SER A 49 9.09 -9.95 -4.74
CA SER A 49 8.95 -10.76 -3.53
C SER A 49 7.97 -11.91 -3.74
N LYS A 50 6.83 -11.64 -4.40
CA LYS A 50 5.83 -12.66 -4.76
C LYS A 50 6.34 -13.73 -5.72
N ALA A 51 7.37 -13.42 -6.51
CA ALA A 51 7.97 -14.35 -7.46
C ALA A 51 8.97 -15.31 -6.81
N GLN A 52 9.33 -15.10 -5.54
CA GLN A 52 10.23 -16.00 -4.81
C GLN A 52 9.48 -17.26 -4.34
N GLU A 53 10.19 -18.40 -4.29
CA GLU A 53 9.61 -19.69 -3.91
C GLU A 53 9.17 -19.75 -2.44
N ASP A 54 9.80 -18.95 -1.58
CA ASP A 54 9.55 -18.86 -0.14
C ASP A 54 8.49 -17.82 0.24
N TYR A 55 7.81 -17.21 -0.75
CA TYR A 55 6.84 -16.17 -0.49
C TYR A 55 5.62 -16.69 0.27
N ASN A 56 5.31 -16.05 1.40
CA ASN A 56 4.08 -16.33 2.13
C ASN A 56 2.88 -15.63 1.48
N PRO A 57 1.88 -16.36 0.93
CA PRO A 57 0.71 -15.77 0.28
C PRO A 57 -0.19 -14.97 1.23
N ASN A 58 -0.09 -15.18 2.54
CA ASN A 58 -0.84 -14.48 3.57
C ASN A 58 -0.07 -13.30 4.17
N ASN A 59 1.02 -12.86 3.54
CA ASN A 59 1.72 -11.66 3.97
C ASN A 59 0.80 -10.44 3.87
N ARG A 60 0.83 -9.59 4.90
CA ARG A 60 -0.07 -8.43 5.03
C ARG A 60 0.67 -7.16 4.65
N HIS A 61 0.22 -6.52 3.58
CA HIS A 61 0.81 -5.29 3.06
C HIS A 61 0.08 -4.07 3.58
N CYS A 62 0.84 -3.09 4.07
CA CYS A 62 0.33 -1.77 4.44
C CYS A 62 1.18 -0.71 3.75
N VAL A 63 0.58 0.12 2.90
CA VAL A 63 1.27 1.19 2.19
C VAL A 63 0.74 2.54 2.67
N TYR A 64 1.65 3.44 3.02
CA TYR A 64 1.30 4.80 3.41
C TYR A 64 1.33 5.73 2.20
N GLY A 65 0.27 6.51 1.99
CA GLY A 65 0.24 7.54 0.95
C GLY A 65 -1.15 8.14 0.74
N LEU A 66 -1.18 9.34 0.16
CA LEU A 66 -2.43 10.06 -0.12
C LEU A 66 -2.91 9.92 -1.57
N ASP A 67 -2.08 9.39 -2.46
CA ASP A 67 -2.40 9.29 -3.88
C ASP A 67 -3.48 8.24 -4.13
N ALA A 68 -4.40 8.54 -5.04
CA ALA A 68 -5.47 7.62 -5.43
C ALA A 68 -4.94 6.43 -6.24
N ASP A 69 -3.80 6.60 -6.91
CA ASP A 69 -3.16 5.57 -7.73
C ASP A 69 -2.76 4.35 -6.90
N LEU A 70 -2.39 4.55 -5.62
CA LEU A 70 -2.13 3.47 -4.68
C LEU A 70 -3.34 2.54 -4.46
N ILE A 71 -4.57 3.04 -4.62
CA ILE A 71 -5.78 2.20 -4.55
C ILE A 71 -5.81 1.25 -5.74
N MET A 72 -5.61 1.78 -6.94
CA MET A 72 -5.60 0.99 -8.17
C MET A 72 -4.43 0.00 -8.20
N LEU A 73 -3.23 0.44 -7.81
CA LEU A 73 -2.07 -0.43 -7.70
C LEU A 73 -2.28 -1.53 -6.65
N GLY A 74 -2.88 -1.21 -5.50
CA GLY A 74 -3.27 -2.19 -4.49
C GLY A 74 -4.32 -3.19 -4.98
N LEU A 75 -5.27 -2.77 -5.81
CA LEU A 75 -6.22 -3.68 -6.45
C LEU A 75 -5.52 -4.61 -7.45
N LEU A 76 -4.60 -4.08 -8.27
CA LEU A 76 -3.86 -4.83 -9.29
C LEU A 76 -2.85 -5.83 -8.70
N SER A 77 -2.36 -5.64 -7.47
CA SER A 77 -1.43 -6.55 -6.82
C SER A 77 -2.00 -7.96 -6.63
N ARG A 78 -3.34 -8.08 -6.53
CA ARG A 78 -4.08 -9.31 -6.20
C ARG A 78 -3.64 -9.98 -4.89
N ASP A 79 -3.07 -9.21 -3.94
CA ASP A 79 -2.80 -9.73 -2.59
C ASP A 79 -4.07 -9.76 -1.74
N PRO A 80 -4.30 -10.83 -0.95
CA PRO A 80 -5.52 -10.96 -0.14
C PRO A 80 -5.56 -9.96 1.03
N HIS A 81 -4.41 -9.60 1.58
CA HIS A 81 -4.31 -8.72 2.74
C HIS A 81 -3.52 -7.45 2.38
N PHE A 82 -4.23 -6.45 1.84
CA PHE A 82 -3.64 -5.19 1.42
C PHE A 82 -4.42 -4.00 1.99
N CYS A 83 -3.73 -3.08 2.66
CA CYS A 83 -4.32 -1.89 3.25
C CYS A 83 -3.53 -0.63 2.88
N LEU A 84 -4.21 0.51 2.83
CA LEU A 84 -3.59 1.83 2.68
C LEU A 84 -3.78 2.64 3.96
N LEU A 85 -2.69 3.15 4.52
CA LEU A 85 -2.73 4.11 5.62
C LEU A 85 -2.75 5.53 5.04
N ARG A 86 -3.83 6.27 5.29
CA ARG A 86 -4.05 7.60 4.72
C ARG A 86 -4.35 8.62 5.81
N GLU A 87 -3.92 9.85 5.61
CA GLU A 87 -4.27 10.95 6.51
C GLU A 87 -5.70 11.45 6.24
N GLU A 88 -6.34 12.03 7.26
CA GLU A 88 -7.63 12.70 7.09
C GLU A 88 -7.53 13.89 6.12
N VAL A 89 -8.25 13.82 5.00
CA VAL A 89 -8.40 14.95 4.09
C VAL A 89 -9.58 15.82 4.54
N LYS A 90 -9.28 17.05 4.99
CA LYS A 90 -10.30 18.04 5.37
C LYS A 90 -10.64 18.91 4.17
N PHE A 91 -11.86 18.80 3.67
CA PHE A 91 -12.35 19.59 2.53
C PHE A 91 -12.76 21.03 2.89
N SER A 92 -12.64 21.45 4.15
CA SER A 92 -12.99 22.80 4.61
C SER A 92 -11.80 23.76 4.52
N ALA A 93 -12.01 24.95 3.95
CA ALA A 93 -11.03 26.03 3.78
C ALA A 93 -10.61 26.76 5.09
N GLN A 94 -10.69 26.11 6.25
CA GLN A 94 -10.22 26.70 7.50
C GLN A 94 -8.70 26.58 7.59
N LYS A 95 -8.03 27.71 7.85
CA LYS A 95 -6.58 27.78 8.11
C LYS A 95 -6.17 26.65 9.05
N SER A 96 -5.34 25.74 8.56
CA SER A 96 -4.77 24.68 9.38
C SER A 96 -3.87 25.33 10.43
N SER A 97 -4.36 25.45 11.66
CA SER A 97 -3.43 25.58 12.77
C SER A 97 -2.59 24.31 12.79
N SER A 98 -1.27 24.44 12.92
CA SER A 98 -0.34 23.33 13.02
C SER A 98 -0.68 22.50 14.25
N LYS A 99 -1.60 21.55 14.10
CA LYS A 99 -1.88 20.53 15.12
C LYS A 99 -0.72 19.55 15.07
N GLY A 100 -0.20 19.17 16.24
CA GLY A 100 0.85 18.15 16.32
C GLY A 100 0.38 16.81 15.76
N LEU A 101 1.34 15.96 15.41
CA LEU A 101 1.11 14.64 14.80
C LEU A 101 0.17 13.77 15.65
N GLU A 102 0.17 13.98 16.98
CA GLU A 102 -0.71 13.29 17.93
C GLU A 102 -2.21 13.57 17.72
N ASN A 103 -2.54 14.70 17.11
CA ASN A 103 -3.91 15.11 16.82
C ASN A 103 -4.32 14.84 15.37
N GLN A 104 -3.42 14.25 14.57
CA GLN A 104 -3.70 13.89 13.19
C GLN A 104 -4.42 12.55 13.14
N LYS A 105 -5.56 12.53 12.44
CA LYS A 105 -6.32 11.30 12.22
C LYS A 105 -5.79 10.58 11.00
N PHE A 106 -5.62 9.28 11.14
CA PHE A 106 -5.29 8.37 10.06
C PHE A 106 -6.43 7.38 9.87
N TYR A 107 -6.70 7.05 8.61
CA TYR A 107 -7.68 6.06 8.19
C TYR A 107 -6.97 4.89 7.52
N LEU A 108 -7.40 3.68 7.85
CA LEU A 108 -6.94 2.46 7.20
C LEU A 108 -7.97 2.04 6.15
N LEU A 109 -7.62 2.16 4.87
CA LEU A 109 -8.46 1.72 3.77
C LEU A 109 -8.11 0.26 3.45
N HIS A 110 -9.04 -0.65 3.71
CA HIS A 110 -8.89 -2.07 3.41
C HIS A 110 -9.23 -2.34 1.94
N ILE A 111 -8.23 -2.66 1.13
CA ILE A 111 -8.42 -3.00 -0.28
C ILE A 111 -9.18 -4.32 -0.43
N SER A 112 -9.04 -5.25 0.52
CA SER A 112 -9.79 -6.50 0.55
C SER A 112 -11.31 -6.27 0.56
N LEU A 113 -11.79 -5.41 1.47
CA LEU A 113 -13.21 -5.05 1.52
C LEU A 113 -13.64 -4.33 0.25
N GLY A 114 -12.80 -3.44 -0.29
CA GLY A 114 -13.06 -2.78 -1.56
C GLY A 114 -13.27 -3.76 -2.72
N ARG A 115 -12.51 -4.87 -2.75
CA ARG A 115 -12.70 -5.94 -3.73
C ARG A 115 -14.03 -6.66 -3.53
N ASP A 116 -14.38 -7.03 -2.29
CA ASP A 116 -15.66 -7.69 -2.01
C ASP A 116 -16.85 -6.82 -2.45
N TYR A 117 -16.79 -5.51 -2.21
CA TYR A 117 -17.80 -4.57 -2.68
C TYR A 117 -17.86 -4.48 -4.21
N LEU A 118 -16.72 -4.47 -4.89
CA LEU A 118 -16.68 -4.49 -6.37
C LEU A 118 -17.23 -5.81 -6.92
N ASP A 119 -16.89 -6.94 -6.29
CA ASP A 119 -17.39 -8.25 -6.69
C ASP A 119 -18.91 -8.33 -6.51
N TRP A 120 -19.46 -7.74 -5.45
CA TRP A 120 -20.91 -7.62 -5.25
C TRP A 120 -21.58 -6.71 -6.30
N GLU A 121 -20.97 -5.57 -6.63
CA GLU A 121 -21.48 -4.65 -7.65
C GLU A 121 -21.58 -5.34 -9.02
N PHE A 122 -20.57 -6.14 -9.39
CA PHE A 122 -20.52 -6.82 -10.67
C PHE A 122 -21.08 -8.26 -10.65
N ALA A 123 -21.55 -8.74 -9.50
CA ALA A 123 -22.09 -10.10 -9.35
C ALA A 123 -23.26 -10.36 -10.33
N MET A 124 -24.08 -9.35 -10.61
CA MET A 124 -25.22 -9.46 -11.54
C MET A 124 -24.82 -9.81 -12.97
N PHE A 125 -23.59 -9.49 -13.40
CA PHE A 125 -23.09 -9.82 -14.73
C PHE A 125 -22.47 -11.22 -14.81
N SER A 126 -22.16 -11.83 -13.66
CA SER A 126 -21.57 -13.17 -13.58
C SER A 126 -22.61 -14.27 -13.77
N THR A 127 -23.84 -14.06 -13.30
CA THR A 127 -24.98 -15.01 -13.36
C THR A 127 -25.55 -15.19 -14.77
N GLY A 128 -25.25 -14.29 -15.72
CA GLY A 128 -25.70 -14.41 -17.11
C GLY A 128 -24.92 -15.43 -17.96
N ARG A 129 -23.74 -15.89 -17.51
CA ARG A 129 -22.88 -16.80 -18.30
C ARG A 129 -23.19 -18.29 -18.13
N GLU A 130 -23.89 -18.69 -17.08
CA GLU A 130 -24.27 -20.11 -16.88
C GLU A 130 -25.51 -20.51 -17.70
N SER A 131 -26.42 -19.58 -17.99
CA SER A 131 -27.63 -19.87 -18.79
C SER A 131 -27.32 -20.12 -20.28
N ALA A 132 -26.23 -19.57 -20.82
CA ALA A 132 -25.88 -19.70 -22.24
C ALA A 132 -25.14 -21.00 -22.61
N ARG A 133 -24.74 -21.83 -21.63
CA ARG A 133 -24.05 -23.11 -21.89
C ARG A 133 -24.97 -24.32 -22.03
N SER A 134 -26.28 -24.18 -21.79
CA SER A 134 -27.21 -25.33 -21.81
C SER A 134 -28.04 -25.49 -23.09
N THR A 135 -27.79 -24.70 -24.14
CA THR A 135 -28.60 -24.73 -25.39
C THR A 135 -27.81 -25.18 -26.63
N VAL A 136 -26.71 -25.91 -26.46
CA VAL A 136 -26.04 -26.60 -27.58
C VAL A 136 -25.96 -28.09 -27.26
N VAL A 137 -27.08 -28.78 -27.45
CA VAL A 137 -27.16 -30.18 -27.84
C VAL A 137 -28.19 -30.28 -28.95
#